data_AF-A0A5B7HV61-F1
#
_entry.id   AF-A0A5B7HV61-F1
#
_cell.length_a   1.000
_cell.length_b   1.000
_cell.length_c   1.000
_cell.angle_alpha   90.00
_cell.angle_beta   90.00
_cell.angle_gamma   90.00
#
_symmetry.space_group_name_H-M   'P 1'
#
loop_
_entity.id
_entity.type
_entity.pdbx_description
1 polymer ?
#
loop_
_entity_poly.entity_id
_entity_poly.type
_entity_poly.pdbx_seq_one_letter_code
_entity_poly.pdbx_strand_id
1 'polypeptide(L)'
;MTAAGGSVDVLCPPGTNGSASWLCGRDGNWEKTADLSWCRAVPFNGWQRVVGTGNVSAGEVMKDLVSSVQSFLLAPGDLLTLSFVLNILSEKHSKDAHCSQIQLNGIREAQSTDRSIGWRR
;
A
#
# COMPACT_ATOMS: atom_id res chain seq x y z
N MET A 1 -30.43 -7.84 20.94
CA MET A 1 -29.49 -8.58 21.84
C MET A 1 -28.79 -9.62 21.00
N THR A 2 -27.47 -9.73 21.10
CA THR A 2 -26.67 -10.71 20.35
C THR A 2 -26.66 -12.04 21.07
N ALA A 3 -26.93 -13.14 20.35
CA ALA A 3 -26.87 -14.47 20.94
C ALA A 3 -25.43 -14.85 21.31
N ALA A 4 -25.27 -15.73 22.30
CA ALA A 4 -23.98 -16.33 22.63
C ALA A 4 -23.39 -17.04 21.39
N GLY A 5 -22.10 -16.80 21.12
CA GLY A 5 -21.43 -17.23 19.90
C GLY A 5 -21.68 -16.34 18.67
N GLY A 6 -22.49 -15.29 18.79
CA GLY A 6 -22.75 -14.32 17.73
C GLY A 6 -21.75 -13.16 17.72
N SER A 7 -21.59 -12.50 16.58
CA SER A 7 -20.77 -11.30 16.43
C SER A 7 -21.63 -10.06 16.18
N VAL A 8 -21.11 -8.89 16.53
CA VAL A 8 -21.67 -7.58 16.18
C VAL A 8 -20.65 -6.70 15.52
N ASP A 9 -21.12 -5.86 14.61
CA ASP A 9 -20.33 -4.76 14.09
C ASP A 9 -20.48 -3.53 15.01
N VAL A 10 -19.34 -2.96 15.38
CA VAL A 10 -19.24 -1.72 16.15
C VAL A 10 -18.42 -0.70 15.38
N LEU A 11 -18.57 0.58 15.74
CA LEU A 11 -17.75 1.63 15.14
C LEU A 11 -16.29 1.48 15.59
N CYS A 12 -15.38 1.73 14.66
CA CYS A 12 -13.96 1.82 14.99
C CYS A 12 -13.67 2.97 15.98
N PRO A 13 -12.56 2.89 16.73
CA PRO A 13 -12.16 3.93 17.69
C PRO A 13 -11.97 5.31 17.03
N PRO A 14 -12.11 6.41 17.79
CA PRO A 14 -11.86 7.76 17.28
C PRO A 14 -10.49 7.88 16.60
N GLY A 15 -10.45 8.58 15.46
CA GLY A 15 -9.24 8.71 14.63
C GLY A 15 -9.08 7.62 13.57
N THR A 16 -9.99 6.64 13.52
CA THR A 16 -10.02 5.58 12.51
C THR A 16 -11.38 5.49 11.83
N ASN A 17 -11.39 4.98 10.60
CA ASN A 17 -12.58 4.72 9.79
C ASN A 17 -12.78 3.21 9.62
N GLY A 18 -14.03 2.78 9.54
CA GLY A 18 -14.42 1.39 9.31
C GLY A 18 -15.37 0.86 10.38
N SER A 19 -15.54 -0.45 10.38
CA SER A 19 -16.21 -1.20 11.45
C SER A 19 -15.22 -2.12 12.14
N ALA A 20 -15.46 -2.40 13.42
CA ALA A 20 -14.81 -3.46 14.17
C ALA A 20 -15.82 -4.55 14.46
N SER A 21 -15.35 -5.78 14.63
CA SER A 21 -16.21 -6.91 14.97
C SER A 21 -15.97 -7.33 16.41
N TRP A 22 -17.02 -7.48 17.21
CA TRP A 22 -16.92 -7.94 18.59
C TRP A 22 -17.72 -9.21 18.78
N LEU A 23 -17.05 -10.26 19.26
CA LEU A 23 -17.64 -11.58 19.46
C LEU A 23 -18.20 -11.71 20.88
N CYS A 24 -19.46 -12.15 20.97
CA CYS A 24 -20.04 -12.64 22.22
C CYS A 24 -19.64 -14.11 22.36
N GLY A 25 -18.84 -14.41 23.37
CA GLY A 25 -18.41 -15.75 23.71
C GLY A 25 -19.59 -16.69 23.95
N ARG A 26 -19.34 -18.00 23.82
CA ARG A 26 -20.38 -19.02 24.06
C ARG A 26 -20.80 -19.11 25.54
N ASP A 27 -19.99 -18.57 26.42
CA ASP A 27 -20.27 -18.39 27.85
C ASP A 27 -21.18 -17.18 28.12
N GLY A 28 -21.56 -16.43 27.09
CA GLY A 28 -22.42 -15.24 27.19
C GLY A 28 -21.68 -13.96 27.57
N ASN A 29 -20.35 -13.99 27.66
CA ASN A 29 -19.52 -12.81 27.91
C ASN A 29 -18.92 -12.29 26.60
N TRP A 30 -18.77 -10.98 26.48
CA TRP A 30 -18.00 -10.41 25.37
C TRP A 30 -16.53 -10.80 25.46
N GLU A 31 -15.92 -11.09 24.32
CA GLU A 31 -14.48 -11.27 24.24
C GLU A 31 -13.74 -10.03 24.75
N LYS A 32 -12.54 -10.20 25.30
CA LYS A 32 -11.80 -9.08 25.91
C LYS A 32 -11.36 -8.02 24.88
N THR A 33 -11.25 -8.41 23.62
CA THR A 33 -10.75 -7.57 22.54
C THR A 33 -11.63 -7.71 21.30
N ALA A 34 -12.00 -6.58 20.70
CA ALA A 34 -12.64 -6.56 19.39
C ALA A 34 -11.61 -6.77 18.28
N ASP A 35 -12.06 -7.31 17.15
CA ASP A 35 -11.29 -7.36 15.92
C ASP A 35 -11.30 -6.00 15.23
N LEU A 36 -10.13 -5.38 15.14
CA LEU A 36 -9.89 -4.06 14.56
C LEU A 36 -9.26 -4.13 13.17
N SER A 37 -9.25 -5.30 12.53
CA SER A 37 -8.60 -5.53 11.21
C SER A 37 -9.15 -4.64 10.10
N TRP A 38 -10.37 -4.12 10.27
CA TRP A 38 -11.03 -3.22 9.32
C TRP A 38 -10.98 -1.74 9.73
N CYS A 39 -10.36 -1.42 10.86
CA CYS A 39 -10.15 -0.05 11.32
C CYS A 39 -8.87 0.53 10.73
N ARG A 40 -9.00 1.60 9.96
CA ARG A 40 -7.90 2.26 9.25
C ARG A 40 -7.76 3.70 9.69
N ALA A 41 -6.55 4.22 9.80
CA ALA A 41 -6.36 5.64 10.02
C ALA A 41 -6.94 6.44 8.84
N VAL A 42 -7.71 7.49 9.13
CA VAL A 42 -8.31 8.39 8.12
C VAL A 42 -7.33 8.81 7.01
N PRO A 43 -6.07 9.21 7.31
CA PRO A 43 -5.11 9.59 6.27
C PRO A 43 -4.56 8.42 5.44
N PHE A 44 -4.66 7.16 5.89
CA PHE A 44 -4.05 6.01 5.23
C PHE A 44 -4.81 5.53 3.98
N ASN A 45 -6.03 6.02 3.74
CA ASN A 45 -6.83 5.63 2.57
C ASN A 45 -6.27 6.14 1.21
N GLY A 46 -5.30 7.05 1.21
CA GLY A 46 -4.76 7.64 -0.02
C GLY A 46 -3.89 6.70 -0.87
N TRP A 47 -3.17 5.75 -0.24
CA TRP A 47 -2.13 4.92 -0.88
C TRP A 47 -2.64 4.05 -2.01
N GLN A 48 -3.76 3.36 -1.79
CA GLN A 48 -4.35 2.46 -2.77
C GLN A 48 -4.68 3.19 -4.07
N ARG A 49 -5.03 4.48 -3.99
CA ARG A 49 -5.35 5.29 -5.16
C ARG A 49 -4.11 5.72 -5.93
N VAL A 50 -3.02 6.05 -5.24
CA VAL A 50 -1.78 6.54 -5.87
C VAL A 50 -1.06 5.44 -6.63
N VAL A 51 -0.95 4.24 -6.05
CA VAL A 51 -0.25 3.10 -6.67
C VAL A 51 -0.86 2.70 -8.03
N GLY A 52 -2.17 2.88 -8.21
CA GLY A 52 -2.88 2.49 -9.45
C GLY A 52 -2.78 3.48 -10.62
N THR A 53 -2.32 4.72 -10.40
CA THR A 53 -2.42 5.79 -11.42
C THR A 53 -1.34 5.80 -12.51
N GLY A 54 -0.34 4.91 -12.44
CA GLY A 54 0.68 4.75 -13.49
C GLY A 54 1.71 5.88 -13.63
N ASN A 55 1.39 7.11 -13.17
CA ASN A 55 2.19 8.32 -13.38
C ASN A 55 3.28 8.58 -12.33
N VAL A 56 3.38 7.74 -11.31
CA VAL A 56 4.34 7.88 -10.20
C VAL A 56 5.19 6.62 -10.15
N SER A 57 6.50 6.73 -9.91
CA SER A 57 7.37 5.55 -9.74
C SER A 57 7.10 4.84 -8.41
N ALA A 58 7.39 3.54 -8.34
CA ALA A 58 7.31 2.79 -7.08
C ALA A 58 8.20 3.40 -5.98
N GLY A 59 9.34 3.99 -6.36
CA GLY A 59 10.26 4.65 -5.44
C GLY A 59 9.68 5.91 -4.80
N GLU A 60 8.98 6.75 -5.59
CA GLU A 60 8.28 7.94 -5.07
C GLU A 60 7.15 7.55 -4.11
N VAL A 61 6.34 6.56 -4.49
CA VAL A 61 5.28 6.06 -3.59
C VAL A 61 5.88 5.47 -2.31
N MET A 62 6.98 4.73 -2.38
CA MET A 62 7.65 4.18 -1.19
C MET A 62 8.18 5.28 -0.26
N LYS A 63 8.71 6.37 -0.82
CA LYS A 63 9.21 7.51 -0.04
C LYS A 63 8.08 8.19 0.73
N ASP A 64 6.97 8.44 0.06
CA ASP A 64 5.82 9.08 0.69
C ASP A 64 5.20 8.12 1.75
N LEU A 65 5.26 6.80 1.53
CA LEU A 65 4.75 5.77 2.44
C LEU A 65 5.53 5.76 3.75
N VAL A 66 6.87 5.79 3.66
CA VAL A 66 7.75 5.88 4.82
C VAL A 66 7.47 7.15 5.62
N SER A 67 7.31 8.29 4.93
CA SER A 67 6.97 9.57 5.58
C SER A 67 5.65 9.51 6.34
N SER A 68 4.66 8.76 5.82
CA SER A 68 3.37 8.60 6.49
C SER A 68 3.43 7.65 7.67
N VAL A 69 4.11 6.51 7.53
CA VAL A 69 4.27 5.56 8.64
C VAL A 69 5.02 6.19 9.83
N GLN A 70 5.96 7.11 9.58
CA GLN A 70 6.70 7.80 10.65
C GLN A 70 5.88 8.87 11.37
N SER A 71 4.87 9.45 10.72
CA SER A 71 4.10 10.58 11.24
C SER A 71 2.76 10.19 11.87
N PHE A 72 2.30 8.94 11.67
CA PHE A 72 0.99 8.50 12.10
C PHE A 72 1.04 7.30 13.06
N LEU A 73 0.09 7.29 14.00
CA LEU A 73 -0.28 6.10 14.74
C LEU A 73 -1.01 5.15 13.79
N LEU A 74 -0.40 4.02 13.46
CA LEU A 74 -1.01 2.99 12.63
C LEU A 74 -2.13 2.29 13.38
N ALA A 75 -3.31 2.21 12.76
CA ALA A 75 -4.38 1.34 13.20
C ALA A 75 -4.10 -0.11 12.74
N PRO A 76 -4.66 -1.12 13.43
CA PRO A 76 -4.45 -2.52 13.04
C PRO A 76 -4.78 -2.83 11.57
N GLY A 77 -5.84 -2.23 11.01
CA GLY A 77 -6.18 -2.39 9.59
C GLY A 77 -5.23 -1.68 8.62
N ASP A 78 -4.43 -0.71 9.08
CA ASP A 78 -3.40 -0.08 8.25
C ASP A 78 -2.24 -1.05 7.98
N LEU A 79 -1.90 -1.93 8.93
CA LEU A 79 -0.87 -2.95 8.73
C LEU A 79 -1.26 -3.97 7.65
N LEU A 80 -2.52 -4.37 7.61
CA LEU A 80 -3.05 -5.24 6.55
C LEU A 80 -3.10 -4.53 5.20
N THR A 81 -3.42 -3.24 5.20
CA THR A 81 -3.41 -2.43 3.98
C THR A 81 -1.97 -2.22 3.48
N LEU A 82 -1.02 -2.03 4.39
CA LEU A 82 0.40 -1.86 4.10
C LEU A 82 0.98 -3.09 3.40
N SER A 83 0.65 -4.30 3.85
CA SER A 83 1.16 -5.53 3.21
C SER A 83 0.67 -5.65 1.75
N PHE A 84 -0.59 -5.29 1.49
CA PHE A 84 -1.14 -5.25 0.14
C PHE A 84 -0.47 -4.18 -0.72
N VAL A 85 -0.28 -2.97 -0.19
CA VAL A 85 0.41 -1.87 -0.89
C VAL A 85 1.85 -2.24 -1.23
N LEU A 86 2.59 -2.85 -0.29
CA LEU A 86 3.96 -3.29 -0.51
C LEU A 86 4.05 -4.38 -1.59
N ASN A 87 3.07 -5.29 -1.66
CA ASN A 87 3.03 -6.29 -2.72
C ASN A 87 2.87 -5.63 -4.11
N ILE A 88 1.95 -4.67 -4.25
CA ILE A 88 1.78 -3.96 -5.53
C ILE A 88 3.02 -3.11 -5.86
N LEU A 89 3.64 -2.47 -4.86
CA LEU A 89 4.87 -1.71 -5.06
C LEU A 89 6.02 -2.58 -5.54
N SER A 90 6.13 -3.81 -5.06
CA SER A 90 7.14 -4.78 -5.52
C SER A 90 6.98 -5.10 -7.01
N GLU A 91 5.76 -5.41 -7.44
CA GLU A 91 5.45 -5.66 -8.86
C GLU A 91 5.70 -4.43 -9.73
N LYS A 92 5.30 -3.24 -9.24
CA LYS A 92 5.52 -1.99 -9.95
C LYS A 92 7.00 -1.63 -10.05
N HIS A 93 7.77 -1.83 -8.98
CA HIS A 93 9.21 -1.59 -8.98
C HIS A 93 9.92 -2.45 -10.03
N SER A 94 9.51 -3.72 -10.16
CA SER A 94 10.05 -4.62 -11.19
C SER A 94 9.78 -4.10 -12.61
N LYS A 95 8.60 -3.53 -12.85
CA LYS A 95 8.23 -2.92 -14.14
C LYS A 95 8.99 -1.62 -14.40
N ASP A 96 9.07 -0.74 -13.40
CA ASP A 96 9.80 0.52 -13.49
C ASP A 96 11.29 0.25 -13.83
N ALA A 97 11.92 -0.72 -13.15
CA ALA A 97 13.30 -1.13 -13.42
C ALA A 97 13.50 -1.66 -14.86
N HIS A 98 12.56 -2.48 -15.36
CA HIS A 98 12.60 -2.98 -16.73
C HIS A 98 12.50 -1.85 -17.76
N CYS A 99 11.59 -0.89 -17.56
CA CYS A 99 11.46 0.28 -18.43
C CYS A 99 12.74 1.14 -18.43
N SER A 100 13.37 1.37 -17.28
CA SER A 100 14.64 2.09 -17.20
C SER A 100 15.78 1.37 -17.94
N GLN A 101 15.84 0.05 -17.87
CA GLN A 101 16.83 -0.76 -18.58
C GLN A 101 16.69 -0.62 -20.10
N ILE A 102 15.45 -0.67 -20.62
CA ILE A 102 15.16 -0.50 -22.05
C ILE A 102 15.59 0.89 -22.53
N GLN A 103 15.27 1.94 -21.77
CA GLN A 103 15.66 3.31 -22.12
C GLN A 103 17.19 3.46 -22.18
N LEU A 104 17.91 2.90 -21.21
CA LEU A 104 19.38 2.95 -21.19
C LEU A 104 20.00 2.22 -22.39
N ASN A 105 19.43 1.08 -22.79
CA ASN A 105 19.87 0.35 -23.97
C ASN A 105 19.61 1.14 -25.26
N GLY A 106 18.43 1.76 -25.40
CA GLY A 106 18.11 2.60 -26.55
C GLY A 106 19.01 3.83 -26.66
N ILE A 107 19.36 4.48 -25.54
CA ILE A 107 20.31 5.60 -25.52
C ILE A 107 21.71 5.15 -25.94
N ARG A 108 22.17 3.99 -25.45
CA ARG A 108 23.47 3.41 -25.83
C ARG A 108 23.54 3.08 -27.33
N GLU A 109 22.49 2.49 -27.88
CA GLU A 109 22.39 2.19 -29.30
C GLU A 109 22.42 3.47 -30.14
N ALA A 110 21.65 4.50 -29.76
CA ALA A 110 21.65 5.80 -30.44
C ALA A 110 23.02 6.50 -30.42
N GLN A 111 23.75 6.42 -29.30
CA GLN A 111 25.12 6.96 -29.21
C GLN A 111 26.15 6.15 -30.02
N SER A 112 25.92 4.85 -30.18
CA SER A 112 26.76 3.98 -31.02
C SER A 112 26.60 4.30 -32.51
N THR A 113 25.37 4.52 -32.98
CA THR A 113 25.11 4.90 -34.39
C THR A 113 25.65 6.28 -34.73
N ASP A 114 25.52 7.27 -33.84
CA ASP A 114 26.04 8.63 -34.07
C ASP A 114 27.57 8.65 -34.20
N ARG A 115 28.28 7.86 -33.37
CA ARG A 115 29.74 7.69 -33.49
C ARG A 115 30.18 7.05 -34.80
N SER A 116 29.36 6.19 -35.42
CA SER A 116 29.71 5.53 -36.68
C SER A 116 29.57 6.43 -37.92
N ILE A 117 28.81 7.53 -37.82
CA ILE A 117 28.63 8.51 -38.90
C ILE A 117 29.79 9.52 -38.93
N GLY A 118 30.40 9.80 -37.77
CA GLY A 118 31.51 10.75 -37.61
C GLY A 118 32.84 10.37 -38.28
N TRP A 119 33.02 9.14 -38.78
CA TRP A 119 34.26 8.68 -39.44
C TRP A 119 34.18 8.63 -40.97
N ARG A 120 33.08 9.09 -41.58
CA ARG A 120 32.92 9.20 -43.05
C ARG A 120 33.02 10.65 -43.55
N ARG A 121 33.98 11.42 -43.07
CA ARG A 121 34.41 12.68 -43.71
C ARG A 121 35.92 12.73 -43.81
#